data_AF-A0A6B2T561-F1
#
_entry.id   AF-A0A6B2T561-F1
#
_cell.length_a   1.000
_cell.length_b   1.000
_cell.length_c   1.000
_cell.angle_alpha   90.00
_cell.angle_beta   90.00
_cell.angle_gamma   90.00
#
_symmetry.space_group_name_H-M   'P 1'
#
loop_
_entity.id
_entity.type
_entity.pdbx_description
1 polymer ?
#
loop_
_entity_poly.entity_id
_entity_poly.type
_entity_poly.pdbx_seq_one_letter_code
_entity_poly.pdbx_strand_id
1 'polypeptide(L)'
;MVIGAAVLLFIASFLDTLDIDGAPDDKIPNAWENGNLLLSVYLLGIIGAALIVVGRALPQQRKVAGLDLGQLGVGFAIAAAWSSLGAIFDTDQSYGFFFDSSLGARGDSPDAGVGLILGLIAALVLAAGAVAGLIVPALKAPLMGGPKPMAPQPYGGQPQGGYGYPGAGAGQPQPGAPYGG
;
A
#
# COMPACT_ATOMS: atom_id res chain seq x y z
N MET A 1 3.29 -2.20 9.11
CA MET A 1 3.92 -3.15 8.17
C MET A 1 4.01 -2.58 6.76
N VAL A 2 2.89 -2.25 6.10
CA VAL A 2 2.87 -1.67 4.73
C VAL A 2 3.77 -0.44 4.57
N ILE A 3 3.69 0.54 5.49
CA ILE A 3 4.53 1.75 5.44
C ILE A 3 6.02 1.41 5.59
N GLY A 4 6.38 0.58 6.58
CA GLY A 4 7.77 0.18 6.78
C GLY A 4 8.34 -0.58 5.59
N ALA A 5 7.56 -1.49 5.00
CA ALA A 5 7.95 -2.21 3.79
C ALA A 5 8.15 -1.25 2.60
N ALA A 6 7.29 -0.24 2.45
CA ALA A 6 7.44 0.77 1.39
C ALA A 6 8.70 1.62 1.57
N VAL A 7 9.04 1.98 2.82
CA VAL A 7 10.28 2.70 3.12
C VAL A 7 11.50 1.82 2.82
N LEU A 8 11.48 0.55 3.20
CA LEU A 8 12.55 -0.40 2.86
C LEU A 8 12.69 -0.57 1.34
N LEU A 9 11.57 -0.69 0.62
CA LEU A 9 11.57 -0.78 -0.85
C LEU A 9 12.19 0.47 -1.48
N PHE A 10 11.85 1.65 -0.95
CA PHE A 10 12.43 2.91 -1.41
C PHE A 10 13.94 2.99 -1.14
N ILE A 11 14.41 2.58 0.04
CA ILE A 11 15.85 2.52 0.36
C ILE A 11 16.56 1.53 -0.58
N ALA A 12 15.98 0.34 -0.78
CA ALA A 12 16.48 -0.69 -1.70
C ALA A 12 16.65 -0.18 -3.14
N SER A 13 15.84 0.79 -3.58
CA SER A 13 15.95 1.35 -4.94
C SER A 13 17.25 2.11 -5.21
N PHE A 14 17.91 2.62 -4.16
CA PHE A 14 19.19 3.35 -4.29
C PHE A 14 20.42 2.45 -4.11
N LEU A 15 20.21 1.21 -3.69
CA LEU A 15 21.28 0.25 -3.47
C LEU A 15 21.58 -0.49 -4.77
N ASP A 16 22.80 -0.99 -4.85
CA ASP A 16 23.31 -1.77 -5.97
C ASP A 16 22.47 -3.01 -6.19
N THR A 17 21.95 -3.15 -7.40
CA THR A 17 21.04 -4.24 -7.73
C THR A 17 21.76 -5.45 -8.28
N LEU A 18 22.99 -5.30 -8.75
CA LEU A 18 23.84 -6.40 -9.18
C LEU A 18 25.03 -6.55 -8.23
N ASP A 19 25.63 -7.72 -8.21
CA ASP A 19 26.96 -7.95 -7.65
C ASP A 19 27.82 -8.57 -8.75
N ILE A 20 28.94 -7.92 -9.06
CA ILE A 20 29.81 -8.29 -10.19
C ILE A 20 31.24 -8.38 -9.66
N ASP A 21 31.78 -9.59 -9.64
CA ASP A 21 33.14 -9.85 -9.18
C ASP A 21 34.17 -8.97 -9.91
N GLY A 22 34.89 -8.14 -9.15
CA GLY A 22 35.95 -7.28 -9.66
C GLY A 22 35.50 -5.94 -10.27
N ALA A 23 34.21 -5.62 -10.25
CA ALA A 23 33.72 -4.29 -10.58
C ALA A 23 33.90 -3.32 -9.40
N PRO A 24 34.29 -2.06 -9.62
CA PRO A 24 34.30 -1.05 -8.57
C PRO A 24 32.86 -0.63 -8.20
N ASP A 25 32.59 -0.49 -6.91
CA ASP A 25 31.25 -0.19 -6.34
C ASP A 25 30.56 1.03 -6.97
N ASP A 26 31.31 2.02 -7.46
CA ASP A 26 30.78 3.24 -8.09
C ASP A 26 30.25 3.03 -9.53
N LYS A 27 30.39 1.82 -10.07
CA LYS A 27 29.93 1.43 -11.41
C LYS A 27 28.81 0.41 -11.41
N ILE A 28 28.35 -0.02 -10.23
CA ILE A 28 27.28 -1.00 -10.13
C ILE A 28 25.93 -0.28 -10.23
N PRO A 29 25.02 -0.72 -11.12
CA PRO A 29 23.75 -0.02 -11.31
C PRO A 29 22.83 -0.22 -10.10
N ASN A 30 22.06 0.82 -9.80
CA ASN A 30 20.90 0.71 -8.89
C ASN A 30 19.59 0.67 -9.69
N ALA A 31 18.46 0.58 -8.99
CA ALA A 31 17.16 0.44 -9.64
C ALA A 31 16.80 1.62 -10.55
N TRP A 32 17.29 2.83 -10.28
CA TRP A 32 16.99 4.03 -11.08
C TRP A 32 17.61 3.99 -12.47
N GLU A 33 18.65 3.18 -12.65
CA GLU A 33 19.28 2.98 -13.95
C GLU A 33 18.49 1.96 -14.78
N ASN A 34 17.80 1.01 -14.15
CA ASN A 34 16.93 0.04 -14.81
C ASN A 34 15.45 0.44 -14.75
N GLY A 35 14.97 1.13 -15.80
CA GLY A 35 13.60 1.62 -15.87
C GLY A 35 12.51 0.55 -15.73
N ASN A 36 12.74 -0.68 -16.24
CA ASN A 36 11.79 -1.78 -16.10
C ASN A 36 11.68 -2.22 -14.64
N LEU A 37 12.82 -2.39 -13.97
CA LEU A 37 12.88 -2.78 -12.57
C LEU A 37 12.30 -1.69 -11.66
N LEU A 38 12.67 -0.44 -11.91
CA LEU A 38 12.17 0.73 -11.20
C LEU A 38 10.64 0.79 -11.24
N LEU A 39 10.06 0.67 -12.45
CA LEU A 39 8.61 0.81 -12.63
C LEU A 39 7.84 -0.40 -12.09
N SER A 40 8.30 -1.62 -12.38
CA SER A 40 7.54 -2.84 -12.09
C SER A 40 7.61 -3.30 -10.63
N VAL A 41 8.75 -3.11 -9.96
CA VAL A 41 8.95 -3.57 -8.58
C VAL A 41 8.85 -2.40 -7.62
N TYR A 42 9.75 -1.43 -7.75
CA TYR A 42 9.95 -0.39 -6.74
C TYR A 42 8.81 0.62 -6.73
N LEU A 43 8.55 1.27 -7.85
CA LEU A 43 7.50 2.28 -7.96
C LEU A 43 6.11 1.66 -7.87
N LEU A 44 5.86 0.53 -8.52
CA LEU A 44 4.58 -0.17 -8.39
C LEU A 44 4.28 -0.54 -6.93
N GLY A 45 5.28 -1.05 -6.20
CA GLY A 45 5.16 -1.36 -4.78
C GLY A 45 4.94 -0.11 -3.92
N ILE A 46 5.73 0.95 -4.11
CA ILE A 46 5.58 2.22 -3.37
C ILE A 46 4.20 2.84 -3.64
N ILE A 47 3.75 2.88 -4.89
CA ILE A 47 2.43 3.39 -5.26
C ILE A 47 1.34 2.52 -4.64
N GLY A 48 1.47 1.19 -4.70
CA GLY A 48 0.54 0.26 -4.07
C GLY A 48 0.42 0.52 -2.56
N ALA A 49 1.54 0.71 -1.87
CA ALA A 49 1.57 1.07 -0.46
C ALA A 49 0.90 2.43 -0.20
N ALA A 50 1.19 3.45 -1.02
CA ALA A 50 0.57 4.76 -0.91
C ALA A 50 -0.95 4.70 -1.07
N LEU A 51 -1.45 3.95 -2.06
CA LEU A 51 -2.89 3.73 -2.28
C LEU A 51 -3.55 3.06 -1.07
N ILE A 52 -2.91 2.03 -0.49
CA ILE A 52 -3.39 1.37 0.73
C ILE A 52 -3.46 2.36 1.90
N VAL A 53 -2.40 3.14 2.12
CA VAL A 53 -2.30 4.08 3.25
C VAL A 53 -3.31 5.22 3.09
N VAL A 54 -3.40 5.81 1.91
CA VAL A 54 -4.38 6.87 1.60
C VAL A 54 -5.80 6.34 1.73
N GLY A 55 -6.09 5.14 1.20
CA GLY A 55 -7.38 4.49 1.34
C GLY A 55 -7.80 4.29 2.81
N ARG A 56 -6.83 4.01 3.70
CA ARG A 56 -7.06 3.88 5.15
C ARG A 56 -7.13 5.20 5.91
N ALA A 57 -6.50 6.25 5.38
CA ALA A 57 -6.53 7.58 5.99
C ALA A 57 -7.84 8.34 5.66
N LEU A 58 -8.58 7.91 4.65
CA LEU A 58 -9.83 8.55 4.26
C LEU A 58 -11.02 8.01 5.08
N PRO A 59 -11.92 8.90 5.57
CA PRO A 59 -13.09 8.49 6.35
C PRO A 59 -14.17 7.77 5.52
N GLN A 60 -14.12 7.89 4.20
CA GLN A 60 -14.94 7.13 3.27
C GLN A 60 -14.04 6.46 2.23
N GLN A 61 -14.34 5.20 1.91
CA GLN A 61 -13.66 4.43 0.86
C GLN A 61 -13.84 5.12 -0.49
N ARG A 62 -12.84 5.90 -0.90
CA ARG A 62 -12.85 6.55 -2.21
C ARG A 62 -12.57 5.50 -3.27
N LYS A 63 -13.44 5.48 -4.28
CA LYS A 63 -13.31 4.63 -5.46
C LYS A 63 -12.68 5.43 -6.59
N VAL A 64 -11.73 4.84 -7.31
CA VAL A 64 -11.18 5.38 -8.56
C VAL A 64 -11.60 4.46 -9.69
N ALA A 65 -12.30 4.99 -10.68
CA ALA A 65 -12.89 4.20 -11.78
C ALA A 65 -13.75 3.00 -11.30
N GLY A 66 -14.39 3.13 -10.12
CA GLY A 66 -15.21 2.08 -9.50
C GLY A 66 -14.46 1.11 -8.58
N LEU A 67 -13.13 1.14 -8.55
CA LEU A 67 -12.29 0.28 -7.70
C LEU A 67 -11.91 0.99 -6.40
N ASP A 68 -11.97 0.26 -5.27
CA ASP A 68 -11.48 0.74 -3.99
C ASP A 68 -9.96 0.95 -4.02
N LEU A 69 -9.50 2.12 -3.54
CA LEU A 69 -8.06 2.46 -3.51
C LEU A 69 -7.23 1.44 -2.74
N GLY A 70 -7.75 0.93 -1.62
CA GLY A 70 -7.07 -0.08 -0.82
C GLY A 70 -6.94 -1.39 -1.59
N GLN A 71 -7.99 -1.83 -2.27
CA GLN A 71 -7.97 -3.04 -3.09
C GLN A 71 -7.03 -2.93 -4.29
N LEU A 72 -7.04 -1.79 -4.99
CA LEU A 72 -6.11 -1.53 -6.09
C LEU A 72 -4.65 -1.57 -5.60
N GLY A 73 -4.39 -0.93 -4.46
CA GLY A 73 -3.06 -0.94 -3.86
C GLY A 73 -2.58 -2.34 -3.42
N VAL A 74 -3.48 -3.21 -2.96
CA VAL A 74 -3.16 -4.63 -2.68
C VAL A 74 -2.76 -5.34 -3.98
N GLY A 75 -3.48 -5.12 -5.08
CA GLY A 75 -3.14 -5.67 -6.38
C GLY A 75 -1.73 -5.24 -6.83
N PHE A 76 -1.40 -3.96 -6.67
CA PHE A 76 -0.07 -3.43 -7.00
C PHE A 76 1.03 -4.00 -6.11
N ALA A 77 0.77 -4.19 -4.82
CA ALA A 77 1.72 -4.83 -3.91
C ALA A 77 2.03 -6.29 -4.32
N ILE A 78 1.00 -7.05 -4.71
CA ILE A 78 1.18 -8.43 -5.18
C ILE A 78 1.91 -8.45 -6.53
N ALA A 79 1.55 -7.56 -7.44
CA ALA A 79 2.22 -7.44 -8.74
C ALA A 79 3.70 -7.08 -8.58
N ALA A 80 4.03 -6.14 -7.69
CA ALA A 80 5.42 -5.79 -7.37
C ALA A 80 6.20 -6.98 -6.80
N ALA A 81 5.58 -7.74 -5.87
CA ALA A 81 6.18 -8.96 -5.33
C ALA A 81 6.42 -10.02 -6.43
N TRP A 82 5.45 -10.21 -7.32
CA TRP A 82 5.61 -11.12 -8.46
C TRP A 82 6.72 -10.66 -9.41
N SER A 83 6.76 -9.38 -9.77
CA SER A 83 7.83 -8.80 -10.59
C SER A 83 9.20 -8.95 -9.93
N SER A 84 9.30 -8.82 -8.60
CA SER A 84 10.56 -8.99 -7.89
C SER A 84 11.10 -10.42 -7.92
N LEU A 85 10.21 -11.43 -8.00
CA LEU A 85 10.61 -12.81 -8.23
C LEU A 85 11.19 -13.00 -9.64
N GLY A 86 10.57 -12.41 -10.66
CA GLY A 86 11.13 -12.42 -12.01
C GLY A 86 12.51 -11.77 -12.06
N ALA A 87 12.67 -10.63 -11.40
CA ALA A 87 13.92 -9.88 -11.39
C ALA A 87 15.08 -10.61 -10.70
N ILE A 88 14.81 -11.43 -9.68
CA ILE A 88 15.86 -12.17 -8.94
C ILE A 88 16.22 -13.51 -9.57
N PHE A 89 15.25 -14.20 -10.19
CA PHE A 89 15.51 -15.49 -10.84
C PHE A 89 16.13 -15.35 -12.22
N ASP A 90 15.99 -14.18 -12.83
CA ASP A 90 16.48 -13.90 -14.17
C ASP A 90 17.17 -12.55 -14.23
N THR A 91 18.21 -12.42 -13.42
CA THR A 91 19.05 -11.22 -13.35
C THR A 91 19.73 -10.94 -14.70
N ASP A 92 20.01 -11.97 -15.50
CA ASP A 92 20.62 -11.79 -16.83
C ASP A 92 19.63 -11.13 -17.82
N GLN A 93 18.41 -11.67 -17.98
CA GLN A 93 17.42 -11.08 -18.90
C GLN A 93 16.88 -9.73 -18.40
N SER A 94 16.75 -9.55 -17.09
CA SER A 94 16.22 -8.32 -16.49
C SER A 94 17.11 -7.10 -16.77
N TYR A 95 18.39 -7.34 -17.04
CA TYR A 95 19.38 -6.32 -17.41
C TYR A 95 19.96 -6.54 -18.80
N GLY A 96 19.36 -7.41 -19.63
CA GLY A 96 19.85 -7.73 -20.97
C GLY A 96 20.05 -6.48 -21.84
N PHE A 97 19.26 -5.41 -21.62
CA PHE A 97 19.47 -4.11 -22.28
C PHE A 97 20.87 -3.49 -22.05
N PHE A 98 21.47 -3.70 -20.88
CA PHE A 98 22.82 -3.23 -20.54
C PHE A 98 23.93 -4.12 -21.10
N PHE A 99 23.66 -5.43 -21.23
CA PHE A 99 24.69 -6.42 -21.57
C PHE A 99 24.65 -6.88 -23.04
N ASP A 100 23.57 -6.63 -23.79
CA ASP A 100 23.38 -7.09 -25.19
C ASP A 100 24.09 -6.23 -26.26
N SER A 101 24.77 -5.13 -25.91
CA SER A 101 25.23 -4.19 -26.97
C SER A 101 26.68 -3.70 -26.97
N SER A 102 27.61 -4.22 -26.14
CA SER A 102 29.02 -3.82 -26.33
C SER A 102 30.15 -4.74 -25.87
N LEU A 103 29.91 -5.79 -25.10
CA LEU A 103 30.99 -6.64 -24.60
C LEU A 103 30.62 -8.11 -24.81
N GLY A 104 31.02 -8.66 -25.95
CA GLY A 104 30.68 -10.01 -26.37
C GLY A 104 30.76 -11.03 -25.25
N ALA A 105 29.63 -11.70 -25.02
CA ALA A 105 29.43 -12.86 -24.15
C ALA A 105 30.73 -13.46 -23.59
N ARG A 106 31.04 -13.19 -22.31
CA ARG A 106 32.00 -13.98 -21.51
C ARG A 106 31.97 -13.59 -20.04
N GLY A 107 31.53 -14.53 -19.21
CA GLY A 107 31.71 -14.52 -17.76
C GLY A 107 30.39 -14.39 -17.03
N ASP A 108 30.08 -15.41 -16.23
CA ASP A 108 28.98 -15.60 -15.27
C ASP A 108 27.90 -14.52 -15.16
N SER A 109 26.63 -14.96 -15.18
CA SER A 109 25.48 -14.11 -14.89
C SER A 109 25.71 -13.34 -13.59
N PRO A 110 25.51 -12.00 -13.57
CA PRO A 110 25.71 -11.20 -12.36
C PRO A 110 24.88 -11.74 -11.20
N ASP A 111 25.47 -11.78 -10.02
CA ASP A 111 24.78 -12.16 -8.80
C ASP A 111 23.80 -11.05 -8.37
N ALA A 112 22.82 -11.42 -7.54
CA ALA A 112 21.84 -10.47 -7.03
C ALA A 112 22.50 -9.55 -5.98
N GLY A 113 22.60 -8.26 -6.30
CA GLY A 113 23.09 -7.25 -5.37
C GLY A 113 22.15 -7.03 -4.18
N VAL A 114 22.67 -6.38 -3.14
CA VAL A 114 21.95 -6.11 -1.89
C VAL A 114 20.64 -5.35 -2.13
N GLY A 115 20.62 -4.42 -3.09
CA GLY A 115 19.42 -3.69 -3.48
C GLY A 115 18.32 -4.61 -4.01
N LEU A 116 18.66 -5.57 -4.87
CA LEU A 116 17.71 -6.54 -5.42
C LEU A 116 17.16 -7.49 -4.35
N ILE A 117 18.02 -7.99 -3.47
CA ILE A 117 17.63 -8.88 -2.36
C ILE A 117 16.70 -8.14 -1.37
N LEU A 118 17.07 -6.93 -0.95
CA LEU A 118 16.23 -6.13 -0.07
C LEU A 118 14.93 -5.69 -0.76
N GLY A 119 14.98 -5.42 -2.06
CA GLY A 119 13.81 -5.14 -2.89
C GLY A 119 12.81 -6.29 -2.88
N LEU A 120 13.29 -7.53 -3.08
CA LEU A 120 12.48 -8.75 -2.99
C LEU A 120 11.83 -8.90 -1.60
N ILE A 121 12.63 -8.83 -0.54
CA ILE A 121 12.14 -9.00 0.83
C ILE A 121 11.09 -7.93 1.15
N ALA A 122 11.38 -6.67 0.82
CA ALA A 122 10.45 -5.57 1.03
C ALA A 122 9.15 -5.75 0.24
N ALA A 123 9.21 -6.21 -1.02
CA ALA A 123 8.04 -6.46 -1.85
C ALA A 123 7.18 -7.61 -1.30
N LEU A 124 7.81 -8.71 -0.85
CA LEU A 124 7.11 -9.84 -0.23
C LEU A 124 6.44 -9.43 1.09
N VAL A 125 7.16 -8.71 1.96
CA VAL A 125 6.60 -8.20 3.22
C VAL A 125 5.48 -7.20 2.97
N LEU A 126 5.61 -6.36 1.94
CA LEU A 126 4.56 -5.43 1.52
C LEU A 126 3.30 -6.18 1.09
N ALA A 127 3.43 -7.17 0.20
CA ALA A 127 2.32 -8.00 -0.27
C ALA A 127 1.67 -8.77 0.88
N ALA A 128 2.46 -9.44 1.71
CA ALA A 128 1.96 -10.16 2.89
C ALA A 128 1.23 -9.21 3.85
N GLY A 129 1.77 -8.03 4.13
CA GLY A 129 1.14 -7.02 4.98
C GLY A 129 -0.14 -6.44 4.38
N ALA A 130 -0.21 -6.30 3.04
CA ALA A 130 -1.39 -5.85 2.33
C ALA A 130 -2.51 -6.90 2.42
N VAL A 131 -2.20 -8.18 2.15
CA VAL A 131 -3.15 -9.30 2.22
C VAL A 131 -3.61 -9.57 3.66
N ALA A 132 -2.69 -9.55 4.63
CA ALA A 132 -3.04 -9.70 6.04
C ALA A 132 -4.01 -8.59 6.51
N GLY A 133 -3.89 -7.39 5.95
CA GLY A 133 -4.84 -6.29 6.18
C GLY A 133 -6.26 -6.58 5.70
N LEU A 134 -6.47 -7.50 4.74
CA LEU A 134 -7.80 -7.92 4.31
C LEU A 134 -8.44 -8.91 5.29
N ILE A 135 -7.62 -9.80 5.85
CA ILE A 135 -8.04 -10.94 6.68
C ILE A 135 -8.23 -10.54 8.14
N VAL A 136 -7.45 -9.58 8.64
CA VAL A 136 -7.47 -9.15 10.03
C VAL A 136 -8.20 -7.80 10.15
N PRO A 137 -9.48 -7.75 10.57
CA PRO A 137 -10.25 -6.50 10.66
C PRO A 137 -9.60 -5.48 11.61
N ALA A 138 -8.87 -5.94 12.63
CA ALA A 138 -8.12 -5.09 13.54
C ALA A 138 -7.03 -4.25 12.84
N LEU A 139 -6.50 -4.72 11.70
CA LEU A 139 -5.52 -3.98 10.89
C LEU A 139 -6.17 -3.00 9.89
N LYS A 140 -7.50 -3.04 9.75
CA LYS A 140 -8.29 -2.08 8.94
C LYS A 140 -8.70 -0.84 9.74
N ALA A 141 -8.41 -0.80 11.04
CA ALA A 141 -8.71 0.34 11.88
C ALA A 141 -8.14 1.63 11.24
N PRO A 142 -8.95 2.71 11.14
CA PRO A 142 -8.49 3.97 10.58
C PRO A 142 -7.23 4.46 11.31
N LEU A 143 -6.23 4.90 10.55
CA LEU A 143 -4.96 5.37 11.12
C LEU A 143 -5.14 6.66 11.93
N MET A 144 -6.18 7.43 11.63
CA MET A 144 -6.65 8.52 12.46
C MET A 144 -7.77 7.99 13.36
N GLY A 145 -7.65 8.20 14.68
CA GLY A 145 -8.59 7.68 15.68
C GLY A 145 -10.05 7.78 15.21
N GLY A 146 -10.78 6.66 15.35
CA GLY A 146 -12.14 6.52 14.84
C GLY A 146 -13.06 7.65 15.29
N PRO A 147 -14.20 7.84 14.59
CA PRO A 147 -15.19 8.85 14.96
C PRO A 147 -15.46 8.79 16.46
N LYS A 148 -15.15 9.88 17.18
CA LYS A 148 -15.43 9.93 18.62
C LYS A 148 -16.91 9.59 18.81
N PRO A 149 -17.26 8.72 19.77
CA PRO A 149 -18.65 8.50 20.13
C PRO A 149 -19.29 9.87 20.29
N MET A 150 -20.35 10.13 19.53
CA MET A 150 -21.13 11.35 19.72
C MET A 150 -21.58 11.31 21.17
N ALA A 151 -21.03 12.21 21.99
CA ALA A 151 -21.33 12.23 23.42
C ALA A 151 -22.85 12.25 23.57
N PRO A 152 -23.43 11.38 24.43
CA PRO A 152 -24.85 11.48 24.76
C PRO A 152 -25.12 12.92 25.16
N GLN A 153 -25.97 13.60 24.39
CA GLN A 153 -26.38 14.97 24.69
C GLN A 153 -26.89 14.99 26.14
N PRO A 154 -26.21 15.70 27.06
CA PRO A 154 -26.61 15.71 28.46
C PRO A 154 -27.89 16.53 28.57
N TYR A 155 -28.99 15.84 28.90
CA TYR A 155 -30.27 16.42 29.31
C TYR A 155 -30.90 17.48 28.38
N GLY A 156 -31.94 17.08 27.66
CA GLY A 156 -32.98 17.99 27.19
C GLY A 156 -32.53 18.99 26.13
N GLY A 157 -32.21 18.51 24.93
CA GLY A 157 -32.26 19.35 23.73
C GLY A 157 -33.70 19.82 23.52
N GLN A 158 -34.02 20.99 24.10
CA GLN A 158 -35.21 21.77 23.82
C GLN A 158 -35.44 21.82 22.30
N PRO A 159 -36.65 21.52 21.79
CA PRO A 159 -36.88 21.62 20.36
C PRO A 159 -36.64 23.08 19.96
N GLN A 160 -35.63 23.29 19.13
CA GLN A 160 -35.36 24.57 18.53
C GLN A 160 -36.54 24.87 17.60
N GLY A 161 -37.47 25.67 18.11
CA GLY A 161 -38.64 26.15 17.38
C GLY A 161 -38.19 26.87 16.13
N GLY A 162 -38.38 26.22 14.98
CA GLY A 162 -38.18 26.79 13.65
C GLY A 162 -39.54 26.87 12.94
N TYR A 163 -40.07 28.08 12.87
CA TYR A 163 -41.09 28.62 11.97
C TYR A 163 -41.86 27.65 11.04
N GLY A 164 -43.12 27.39 11.42
CA GLY A 164 -44.31 27.51 10.56
C GLY A 164 -44.38 26.76 9.23
N TYR A 165 -44.99 25.58 9.23
CA TYR A 165 -45.83 25.11 8.12
C TYR A 165 -47.05 24.37 8.67
N PRO A 166 -48.29 24.88 8.48
CA PRO A 166 -49.49 24.18 8.93
C PRO A 166 -49.88 23.12 7.89
N GLY A 167 -49.65 21.84 8.21
CA GLY A 167 -50.15 20.75 7.38
C GLY A 167 -49.80 19.38 7.93
N ALA A 168 -50.76 18.77 8.62
CA ALA A 168 -50.85 17.35 8.98
C ALA A 168 -49.73 16.82 9.90
N GLY A 169 -49.98 16.24 11.07
CA GLY A 169 -51.15 15.48 11.48
C GLY A 169 -50.64 14.20 12.16
N ALA A 170 -50.88 14.11 13.46
CA ALA A 170 -51.10 12.90 14.23
C ALA A 170 -50.11 11.71 14.12
N GLY A 171 -49.29 11.59 15.16
CA GLY A 171 -49.27 10.39 16.03
C GLY A 171 -48.50 9.15 15.57
N GLN A 172 -47.60 8.66 16.44
CA GLN A 172 -47.83 7.38 17.12
C GLN A 172 -47.01 7.28 18.43
N PRO A 173 -47.51 6.56 19.46
CA PRO A 173 -47.03 6.61 20.83
C PRO A 173 -45.96 5.55 21.14
N GLN A 174 -45.00 5.93 21.98
CA GLN A 174 -43.90 5.09 22.45
C GLN A 174 -44.35 4.23 23.66
N PRO A 175 -44.28 2.88 23.60
CA PRO A 175 -44.60 2.03 24.74
C PRO A 175 -43.53 2.13 25.84
N GLY A 176 -43.96 2.47 27.05
CA GLY A 176 -43.10 2.69 28.21
C GLY A 176 -42.45 1.41 28.77
N ALA A 177 -41.27 1.59 29.35
CA ALA A 177 -40.59 0.61 30.20
C ALA A 177 -40.81 0.96 31.70
N PRO A 178 -41.03 -0.02 32.60
CA PRO A 178 -41.43 0.25 33.99
C PRO A 178 -40.25 0.59 34.90
N TYR A 179 -40.51 1.53 35.82
CA TYR A 179 -39.64 2.01 36.88
C TYR A 179 -39.76 1.11 38.12
N GLY A 180 -38.72 1.12 38.97
CA GLY A 180 -38.39 0.08 39.96
C GLY A 180 -39.31 -0.05 41.19
N GLY A 181 -39.08 -1.18 41.88
CA GLY A 181 -39.57 -1.59 43.19
C GLY A 181 -38.75 -2.77 43.69
#